data_AF-A0A1V9X3K2-F1
#
_entry.id   AF-A0A1V9X3K2-F1
#
_cell.length_a   1.000
_cell.length_b   1.000
_cell.length_c   1.000
_cell.angle_alpha   90.00
_cell.angle_beta   90.00
_cell.angle_gamma   90.00
#
_symmetry.space_group_name_H-M   'P 1'
#
loop_
_entity.id
_entity.type
_entity.pdbx_description
1 polymer ?
#
loop_
_entity_poly.entity_id
_entity_poly.type
_entity_poly.pdbx_seq_one_letter_code
_entity_poly.pdbx_strand_id
1 'polypeptide(L)'
;VFPYPECVMGKFVSHVLRIRVADHVTAQMQLSKDDSTSTTARQLHLARMAQLYTKTNRLCEELRKEIAMDITTKNLLPKVPRELFQPYLRTYQALEYSCMRTRLDELIRAYYQSVGHHRKSTTPSPLRDFRRGIQSKIAPMAATIINVAPSVKDYGGETFICETLAVNMLQELRESFERTSLVLRGADCGRQALALWQLFLNKFVKDHLLYGIHLGIKTIPVSQDLSHEPKQHFLRSVYQTNAIFHLVENIFSEEVLPLLSGTAEEGKALRAKKESASALEESIRIGLKRSIKAYTSWIRALFEKQKYLEFLAHDVSLTARKVVTYSWNCVNAFEECLDGLNKRQVMFEFGRRLHKALLDNIRRFRFSHDAGLGLLRDVNEYRTVIGRLHSPILVDVFDTLYKLCNLLIVPAENLLDILRGEAMSRIDAHTAREFVQLREDCRTHKLLTVLFPEVGL
;
A
#
# COMPACT_ATOMS: atom_id res chain seq x y z
N VAL A 1 -30.66 66.14 13.40
CA VAL A 1 -31.67 65.69 14.39
C VAL A 1 -31.04 65.41 15.76
N PHE A 2 -29.91 64.71 15.85
CA PHE A 2 -29.26 64.43 17.14
C PHE A 2 -27.95 65.21 17.34
N PRO A 3 -27.63 65.63 18.58
CA PRO A 3 -26.38 66.35 18.90
C PRO A 3 -25.12 65.47 18.82
N TYR A 4 -25.26 64.15 19.01
CA TYR A 4 -24.16 63.17 18.91
C TYR A 4 -24.53 62.03 17.95
N PRO A 5 -24.52 62.27 16.63
CA PRO A 5 -25.01 61.32 15.65
C PRO A 5 -24.23 59.99 15.64
N GLU A 6 -22.92 60.02 15.87
CA GLU A 6 -22.07 58.82 15.91
C GLU A 6 -22.40 57.88 17.08
N CYS A 7 -22.67 58.44 18.26
CA CYS A 7 -23.08 57.67 19.44
C CYS A 7 -24.50 57.06 19.27
N VAL A 8 -25.40 57.80 18.62
CA VAL A 8 -26.74 57.30 18.30
C VAL A 8 -26.65 56.17 17.28
N MET A 9 -25.82 56.34 16.24
CA MET A 9 -25.60 55.33 15.23
C MET A 9 -24.94 54.06 15.81
N GLY A 10 -23.96 54.22 16.71
CA GLY A 10 -23.34 53.09 17.40
C GLY A 10 -24.35 52.28 18.24
N LYS A 11 -25.23 52.96 18.99
CA LYS A 11 -26.33 52.31 19.73
C LYS A 11 -27.32 51.62 18.80
N PHE A 12 -27.69 52.26 17.69
CA PHE A 12 -28.60 51.67 16.70
C PHE A 12 -28.02 50.39 16.09
N VAL A 13 -26.78 50.43 15.61
CA VAL A 13 -26.09 49.28 15.03
C VAL A 13 -25.95 48.15 16.06
N SER A 14 -25.57 48.47 17.30
CA SER A 14 -25.49 47.48 18.38
C SER A 14 -26.83 46.81 18.64
N HIS A 15 -27.93 47.58 18.65
CA HIS A 15 -29.28 47.06 18.83
C HIS A 15 -29.72 46.15 17.67
N VAL A 16 -29.47 46.55 16.42
CA VAL A 16 -29.78 45.74 15.23
C VAL A 16 -29.03 44.40 15.28
N LEU A 17 -27.74 44.41 15.61
CA LEU A 17 -26.94 43.19 15.69
C LEU A 17 -27.39 42.27 16.84
N ARG A 18 -27.65 42.83 18.03
CA ARG A 18 -27.98 42.04 19.22
C ARG A 18 -29.43 41.55 19.26
N ILE A 19 -30.33 42.18 18.52
CA ILE A 19 -31.74 41.77 18.48
C ILE A 19 -32.07 41.19 17.11
N ARG A 20 -32.10 42.00 16.04
CA ARG A 20 -32.59 41.54 14.74
C ARG A 20 -31.71 40.45 14.11
N VAL A 21 -30.40 40.61 14.15
CA VAL A 21 -29.48 39.59 13.61
C VAL A 21 -29.45 38.37 14.53
N ALA A 22 -29.48 38.55 15.86
CA ALA A 22 -29.57 37.46 16.81
C ALA A 22 -30.85 36.62 16.64
N ASP A 23 -32.01 37.25 16.45
CA ASP A 23 -33.28 36.58 16.20
C ASP A 23 -33.24 35.81 14.89
N HIS A 24 -32.67 36.41 13.83
CA HIS A 24 -32.51 35.75 12.53
C HIS A 24 -31.58 34.52 12.63
N VAL A 25 -30.43 34.66 13.29
CA VAL A 25 -29.50 33.54 13.52
C VAL A 25 -30.20 32.44 14.34
N THR A 26 -30.90 32.81 15.41
CA THR A 26 -31.63 31.85 16.25
C THR A 26 -32.68 31.09 15.45
N ALA A 27 -33.47 31.77 14.64
CA ALA A 27 -34.48 31.16 13.78
C ALA A 27 -33.88 30.20 12.74
N GLN A 28 -32.75 30.56 12.13
CA GLN A 28 -32.07 29.75 11.12
C GLN A 28 -31.28 28.56 11.70
N MET A 29 -30.88 28.65 12.97
CA MET A 29 -30.10 27.63 13.68
C MET A 29 -30.97 26.62 14.44
N GLN A 30 -32.29 26.77 14.44
CA GLN A 30 -33.20 25.77 15.03
C GLN A 30 -33.13 24.46 14.24
N LEU A 31 -32.81 23.38 14.94
CA LEU A 31 -32.88 22.00 14.44
C LEU A 31 -34.14 21.34 14.98
N SER A 32 -34.91 20.70 14.11
CA SER A 32 -35.97 19.80 14.57
C SER A 32 -35.36 18.54 15.21
N LYS A 33 -36.14 17.83 16.05
CA LYS A 33 -35.66 16.57 16.66
C LYS A 33 -35.33 15.52 15.59
N ASP A 34 -36.08 15.48 14.50
CA ASP A 34 -35.85 14.53 13.40
C ASP A 34 -34.58 14.88 12.61
N ASP A 35 -34.32 16.17 12.38
CA ASP A 35 -33.10 16.68 11.73
C ASP A 35 -31.82 16.42 12.54
N SER A 36 -31.94 16.27 13.87
CA SER A 36 -30.77 15.98 14.72
C SER A 36 -30.18 14.59 14.50
N THR A 37 -30.98 13.65 13.96
CA THR A 37 -30.56 12.26 13.75
C THR A 37 -29.94 12.02 12.37
N SER A 38 -30.36 12.79 11.36
CA SER A 38 -29.86 12.67 9.99
C SER A 38 -28.46 13.25 9.83
N THR A 39 -27.53 12.47 9.29
CA THR A 39 -26.16 12.94 8.98
C THR A 39 -26.18 14.12 8.02
N THR A 40 -27.00 14.07 6.97
CA THR A 40 -27.16 15.14 5.99
C THR A 40 -27.68 16.44 6.62
N ALA A 41 -28.67 16.34 7.51
CA ALA A 41 -29.21 17.51 8.19
C ALA A 41 -28.18 18.13 9.15
N ARG A 42 -27.38 17.31 9.85
CA ARG A 42 -26.25 17.79 10.66
C ARG A 42 -25.17 18.49 9.82
N GLN A 43 -24.79 17.94 8.66
CA GLN A 43 -23.85 18.58 7.73
C GLN A 43 -24.39 19.92 7.24
N LEU A 44 -25.66 19.96 6.85
CA LEU A 44 -26.30 21.18 6.38
C LEU A 44 -26.39 22.24 7.48
N HIS A 45 -26.62 21.83 8.73
CA HIS A 45 -26.57 22.73 9.89
C HIS A 45 -25.18 23.32 10.10
N LEU A 46 -24.12 22.49 10.06
CA LEU A 46 -22.74 22.95 10.18
C LEU A 46 -22.35 23.92 9.05
N ALA A 47 -22.77 23.61 7.82
CA ALA A 47 -22.57 24.49 6.67
C ALA A 47 -23.31 25.83 6.82
N ARG A 48 -24.59 25.81 7.24
CA ARG A 48 -25.36 27.02 7.53
C ARG A 48 -24.71 27.85 8.64
N MET A 49 -24.24 27.21 9.71
CA MET A 49 -23.54 27.89 10.79
C MET A 49 -22.30 28.63 10.28
N ALA A 50 -21.45 27.96 9.50
CA ALA A 50 -20.25 28.57 8.92
C ALA A 50 -20.59 29.72 7.96
N GLN A 51 -21.64 29.57 7.15
CA GLN A 51 -22.13 30.62 6.25
C GLN A 51 -22.66 31.84 7.01
N LEU A 52 -23.53 31.64 8.00
CA LEU A 52 -24.10 32.72 8.80
C LEU A 52 -23.00 33.42 9.62
N TYR A 53 -22.05 32.67 10.18
CA TYR A 53 -20.89 33.23 10.89
C TYR A 53 -20.05 34.12 9.97
N THR A 54 -19.74 33.64 8.77
CA THR A 54 -18.98 34.40 7.75
C THR A 54 -19.73 35.65 7.29
N LYS A 55 -21.03 35.55 7.02
CA LYS A 55 -21.88 36.70 6.65
C LYS A 55 -21.94 37.73 7.78
N THR A 56 -22.05 37.29 9.03
CA THR A 56 -22.08 38.18 10.19
C THR A 56 -20.74 38.88 10.41
N ASN A 57 -19.61 38.18 10.22
CA ASN A 57 -18.27 38.78 10.22
C ASN A 57 -18.15 39.85 9.13
N ARG A 58 -18.56 39.53 7.89
CA ARG A 58 -18.51 40.47 6.77
C ARG A 58 -19.36 41.71 7.02
N LEU A 59 -20.59 41.52 7.50
CA LEU A 59 -21.47 42.61 7.90
C LEU A 59 -20.82 43.50 8.97
N CYS A 60 -20.20 42.92 10.00
CA CYS A 60 -19.51 43.69 11.03
C CYS A 60 -18.33 44.50 10.48
N GLU A 61 -17.57 43.96 9.52
CA GLU A 61 -16.47 44.67 8.86
C GLU A 61 -16.96 45.79 7.93
N GLU A 62 -18.03 45.56 7.16
CA GLU A 62 -18.66 46.57 6.31
C GLU A 62 -19.22 47.72 7.16
N LEU A 63 -19.99 47.41 8.21
CA LEU A 63 -20.51 48.40 9.16
C LEU A 63 -19.39 49.22 9.81
N ARG A 64 -18.27 48.57 10.17
CA ARG A 64 -17.12 49.24 10.79
C ARG A 64 -16.43 50.25 9.85
N LYS A 65 -16.40 49.96 8.55
CA LYS A 65 -15.74 50.78 7.52
C LYS A 65 -16.65 51.90 7.01
N GLU A 66 -17.91 51.59 6.72
CA GLU A 66 -18.81 52.47 5.98
C GLU A 66 -19.63 53.41 6.87
N ILE A 67 -19.85 53.05 8.14
CA ILE A 67 -20.71 53.83 9.04
C ILE A 67 -19.88 54.63 10.06
N ALA A 68 -20.14 55.94 10.13
CA ALA A 68 -19.62 56.80 11.18
C ALA A 68 -20.28 56.46 12.52
N MET A 69 -19.47 55.97 13.47
CA MET A 69 -19.90 55.48 14.78
C MET A 69 -18.80 55.77 15.80
N ASP A 70 -19.18 55.79 17.08
CA ASP A 70 -18.24 55.95 18.17
C ASP A 70 -17.17 54.84 18.20
N ILE A 71 -15.98 55.21 18.66
CA ILE A 71 -14.80 54.33 18.70
C ILE A 71 -15.07 53.07 19.53
N THR A 72 -15.84 53.19 20.61
CA THR A 72 -16.18 52.07 21.49
C THR A 72 -16.97 51.01 20.73
N THR A 73 -18.03 51.39 20.02
CA THR A 73 -18.82 50.47 19.20
C THR A 73 -17.98 49.86 18.08
N LYS A 74 -17.15 50.66 17.38
CA LYS A 74 -16.26 50.14 16.32
C LYS A 74 -15.29 49.06 16.83
N ASN A 75 -14.80 49.19 18.06
CA ASN A 75 -13.91 48.20 18.68
C ASN A 75 -14.64 46.93 19.16
N LEU A 76 -15.96 46.99 19.35
CA LEU A 76 -16.78 45.84 19.75
C LEU A 76 -17.26 45.00 18.56
N LEU A 77 -17.46 45.60 17.38
CA LEU A 77 -17.97 44.91 16.18
C LEU A 77 -17.23 43.62 15.83
N PRO A 78 -15.88 43.52 15.89
CA PRO A 78 -15.18 42.26 15.62
C PRO A 78 -15.48 41.13 16.62
N LYS A 79 -16.03 41.45 17.80
CA LYS A 79 -16.39 40.46 18.83
C LYS A 79 -17.83 39.96 18.70
N VAL A 80 -18.70 40.75 18.08
CA VAL A 80 -20.15 40.45 17.94
C VAL A 80 -20.42 39.08 17.32
N PRO A 81 -19.77 38.66 16.23
CA PRO A 81 -20.02 37.34 15.65
C PRO A 81 -19.71 36.20 16.62
N ARG A 82 -18.65 36.33 17.43
CA ARG A 82 -18.33 35.30 18.44
C ARG A 82 -19.33 35.28 19.59
N GLU A 83 -19.83 36.45 20.01
CA GLU A 83 -20.86 36.57 21.04
C GLU A 83 -22.18 35.94 20.60
N LEU A 84 -22.66 36.28 19.40
CA LEU A 84 -23.91 35.77 18.84
C LEU A 84 -23.90 34.25 18.66
N PHE A 85 -22.77 33.68 18.24
CA PHE A 85 -22.65 32.26 17.96
C PHE A 85 -22.15 31.43 19.15
N GLN A 86 -21.89 32.04 20.30
CA GLN A 86 -21.30 31.36 21.46
C GLN A 86 -22.02 30.08 21.91
N PRO A 87 -23.37 29.99 21.94
CA PRO A 87 -24.08 28.76 22.29
C PRO A 87 -23.77 27.60 21.34
N TYR A 88 -23.63 27.89 20.05
CA TYR A 88 -23.35 26.91 19.00
C TYR A 88 -21.87 26.54 18.94
N LEU A 89 -20.98 27.51 19.19
CA LEU A 89 -19.53 27.28 19.24
C LEU A 89 -19.14 26.27 20.34
N ARG A 90 -19.86 26.26 21.47
CA ARG A 90 -19.62 25.33 22.59
C ARG A 90 -19.78 23.86 22.19
N THR A 91 -20.71 23.56 21.28
CA THR A 91 -21.00 22.18 20.85
C THR A 91 -20.44 21.86 19.47
N TYR A 92 -19.97 22.86 18.72
CA TYR A 92 -19.47 22.73 17.36
C TYR A 92 -18.41 21.63 17.20
N GLN A 93 -17.35 21.65 18.02
CA GLN A 93 -16.24 20.67 17.91
C GLN A 93 -16.73 19.22 18.01
N ALA A 94 -17.59 18.94 18.99
CA ALA A 94 -18.17 17.63 19.20
C ALA A 94 -19.14 17.23 18.07
N LEU A 95 -19.95 18.19 17.59
CA LEU A 95 -20.90 17.97 16.52
C LEU A 95 -20.20 17.67 15.19
N GLU A 96 -19.22 18.48 14.80
CA GLU A 96 -18.40 18.33 13.59
C GLU A 96 -17.69 16.98 13.60
N TYR A 97 -17.05 16.61 14.71
CA TYR A 97 -16.37 15.32 14.85
C TYR A 97 -17.34 14.13 14.72
N SER A 98 -18.48 14.19 15.41
CA SER A 98 -19.51 13.14 15.37
C SER A 98 -20.11 13.00 13.96
N CYS A 99 -20.39 14.12 13.31
CA CYS A 99 -20.94 14.17 11.96
C CYS A 99 -19.98 13.55 10.94
N MET A 100 -18.72 13.98 10.96
CA MET A 100 -17.67 13.43 10.10
C MET A 100 -17.51 11.92 10.33
N ARG A 101 -17.47 11.48 11.60
CA ARG A 101 -17.36 10.05 11.93
C ARG A 101 -18.50 9.23 11.32
N THR A 102 -19.75 9.66 11.51
CA THR A 102 -20.92 8.95 10.95
C THR A 102 -20.84 8.91 9.43
N ARG A 103 -20.47 10.03 8.79
CA ARG A 103 -20.37 10.12 7.33
C ARG A 103 -19.30 9.20 6.74
N LEU A 104 -18.11 9.17 7.33
CA LEU A 104 -17.05 8.26 6.92
C LEU A 104 -17.48 6.79 7.07
N ASP A 105 -18.18 6.45 8.16
CA ASP A 105 -18.72 5.10 8.38
C ASP A 105 -19.80 4.73 7.34
N GLU A 106 -20.66 5.67 6.93
CA GLU A 106 -21.64 5.48 5.85
C GLU A 106 -20.98 5.24 4.50
N LEU A 107 -19.98 6.05 4.12
CA LEU A 107 -19.26 5.91 2.86
C LEU A 107 -18.57 4.53 2.76
N ILE A 108 -17.88 4.13 3.83
CA ILE A 108 -17.24 2.81 3.91
C ILE A 108 -18.30 1.70 3.81
N ARG A 109 -19.43 1.82 4.52
CA ARG A 109 -20.50 0.82 4.48
C ARG A 109 -21.12 0.69 3.10
N ALA A 110 -21.42 1.81 2.45
CA ALA A 110 -21.99 1.85 1.11
C ALA A 110 -21.06 1.17 0.09
N TYR A 111 -19.75 1.44 0.16
CA TYR A 111 -18.75 0.78 -0.68
C TYR A 111 -18.73 -0.75 -0.48
N TYR A 112 -18.67 -1.23 0.76
CA TYR A 112 -18.62 -2.67 1.00
C TYR A 112 -19.95 -3.36 0.66
N GLN A 113 -21.09 -2.66 0.76
CA GLN A 113 -22.37 -3.14 0.26
C GLN A 113 -22.39 -3.23 -1.27
N SER A 114 -21.86 -2.23 -1.98
CA SER A 114 -21.82 -2.24 -3.45
C SER A 114 -20.94 -3.35 -4.01
N VAL A 115 -19.87 -3.73 -3.29
CA VAL A 115 -19.00 -4.85 -3.67
C VAL A 115 -19.51 -6.20 -3.10
N GLY A 116 -20.62 -6.21 -2.33
CA GLY A 116 -21.19 -7.43 -1.75
C GLY A 116 -20.32 -8.08 -0.67
N HIS A 117 -19.42 -7.32 -0.04
CA HIS A 117 -18.45 -7.84 0.93
C HIS A 117 -18.82 -7.51 2.37
N HIS A 118 -18.95 -8.55 3.20
CA HIS A 118 -19.21 -8.39 4.62
C HIS A 118 -17.89 -8.31 5.39
N ARG A 119 -17.56 -7.11 5.90
CA ARG A 119 -16.37 -6.92 6.74
C ARG A 119 -16.46 -7.81 7.98
N LYS A 120 -15.54 -8.76 8.11
CA LYS A 120 -15.31 -9.46 9.37
C LYS A 120 -14.70 -8.46 10.37
N SER A 121 -15.37 -8.25 11.49
CA SER A 121 -14.91 -7.32 12.52
C SER A 121 -13.46 -7.58 12.91
N THR A 122 -12.66 -6.52 12.92
CA THR A 122 -11.28 -6.49 13.40
C THR A 122 -11.18 -6.37 14.92
N THR A 123 -12.31 -6.29 15.65
CA THR A 123 -12.29 -6.41 17.11
C THR A 123 -11.80 -7.81 17.51
N PRO A 124 -10.73 -7.92 18.32
CA PRO A 124 -10.35 -9.19 18.90
C PRO A 124 -11.48 -9.62 19.84
N SER A 125 -12.28 -10.60 19.40
CA SER A 125 -13.23 -11.24 20.30
C SER A 125 -12.41 -12.10 21.27
N PRO A 126 -12.50 -11.89 22.60
CA PRO A 126 -11.75 -12.66 23.60
C PRO A 126 -11.95 -14.18 23.44
N LEU A 127 -13.13 -14.58 22.98
CA LEU A 127 -13.49 -15.97 22.71
C LEU A 127 -12.68 -16.60 21.57
N ARG A 128 -12.27 -15.82 20.57
CA ARG A 128 -11.51 -16.32 19.42
C ARG A 128 -10.03 -16.50 19.75
N ASP A 129 -9.49 -15.65 20.62
CA ASP A 129 -8.13 -15.81 21.17
C ASP A 129 -8.05 -16.92 22.20
N PHE A 130 -9.09 -17.09 23.02
CA PHE A 130 -9.22 -18.25 23.91
C PHE A 130 -9.26 -19.57 23.14
N ARG A 131 -10.04 -19.63 22.05
CA ARG A 131 -10.13 -20.82 21.18
C ARG A 131 -8.80 -21.13 20.46
N ARG A 132 -8.08 -20.10 20.03
CA ARG A 132 -6.73 -20.22 19.44
C ARG A 132 -5.68 -20.63 20.49
N GLY A 133 -5.79 -20.12 21.72
CA GLY A 133 -4.91 -20.47 22.85
C GLY A 133 -5.09 -21.91 23.32
N ILE A 134 -6.33 -22.42 23.32
CA ILE A 134 -6.63 -23.83 23.61
C ILE A 134 -6.09 -24.74 22.50
N GLN A 135 -6.30 -24.38 21.23
CA GLN A 135 -5.75 -25.15 20.10
C GLN A 135 -4.21 -25.19 20.10
N SER A 136 -3.54 -24.12 20.52
CA SER A 136 -2.07 -24.09 20.62
C SER A 136 -1.49 -24.95 21.76
N LYS A 137 -2.30 -25.31 22.77
CA LYS A 137 -1.84 -26.04 23.96
C LYS A 137 -2.22 -27.51 23.96
N ILE A 138 -3.13 -27.95 23.09
CA ILE A 138 -3.63 -29.34 23.05
C ILE A 138 -2.93 -30.18 21.96
N ALA A 139 -2.13 -29.60 21.06
CA ALA A 139 -1.47 -30.40 20.01
C ALA A 139 -0.11 -29.86 19.53
N PRO A 140 1.00 -30.12 20.23
CA PRO A 140 2.34 -29.99 19.63
C PRO A 140 2.62 -31.11 18.61
N MET A 141 1.82 -32.19 18.60
CA MET A 141 2.05 -33.37 17.75
C MET A 141 1.07 -33.52 16.56
N ALA A 142 0.00 -32.72 16.49
CA ALA A 142 -0.94 -32.69 15.35
C ALA A 142 -0.81 -31.45 14.45
N ALA A 143 0.12 -30.54 14.76
CA ALA A 143 0.44 -29.37 13.94
C ALA A 143 1.10 -29.73 12.58
N THR A 144 1.40 -31.01 12.36
CA THR A 144 1.91 -31.53 11.08
C THR A 144 0.80 -32.10 10.18
N ILE A 145 -0.45 -32.26 10.66
CA ILE A 145 -1.49 -33.01 9.90
C ILE A 145 -2.86 -32.32 9.83
N ILE A 146 -3.18 -31.30 10.65
CA ILE A 146 -4.48 -30.62 10.55
C ILE A 146 -4.36 -29.34 9.72
N ASN A 147 -4.62 -29.52 8.42
CA ASN A 147 -5.15 -28.51 7.51
C ASN A 147 -6.19 -27.61 8.19
N VAL A 148 -5.76 -26.41 8.60
CA VAL A 148 -6.58 -25.21 8.47
C VAL A 148 -5.71 -24.16 7.79
N ALA A 149 -5.28 -24.45 6.56
CA ALA A 149 -5.07 -23.36 5.63
C ALA A 149 -6.41 -22.61 5.57
N PRO A 150 -6.49 -21.31 5.91
CA PRO A 150 -7.67 -20.56 5.57
C PRO A 150 -7.82 -20.74 4.07
N SER A 151 -8.92 -21.34 3.62
CA SER A 151 -9.18 -21.51 2.19
C SER A 151 -8.84 -20.18 1.51
N VAL A 152 -7.88 -20.22 0.60
CA VAL A 152 -7.45 -19.03 -0.14
C VAL A 152 -8.70 -18.58 -0.88
N LYS A 153 -9.37 -17.56 -0.35
CA LYS A 153 -10.58 -17.02 -0.97
C LYS A 153 -10.09 -16.24 -2.19
N ASP A 154 -10.29 -16.81 -3.36
CA ASP A 154 -10.13 -16.06 -4.61
C ASP A 154 -11.32 -15.10 -4.71
N TYR A 155 -11.02 -13.80 -4.72
CA TYR A 155 -12.00 -12.73 -4.93
C TYR A 155 -12.00 -12.25 -6.39
N GLY A 156 -11.47 -13.04 -7.33
CA GLY A 156 -11.47 -12.71 -8.76
C GLY A 156 -10.56 -11.52 -9.11
N GLY A 157 -9.60 -11.20 -8.24
CA GLY A 157 -8.73 -10.04 -8.39
C GLY A 157 -9.29 -8.72 -7.85
N GLU A 158 -10.44 -8.75 -7.17
CA GLU A 158 -10.96 -7.59 -6.44
C GLU A 158 -9.99 -7.20 -5.30
N THR A 159 -9.56 -5.94 -5.28
CA THR A 159 -8.56 -5.45 -4.33
C THR A 159 -9.18 -4.92 -3.04
N PHE A 160 -10.48 -4.60 -3.06
CA PHE A 160 -11.20 -3.92 -1.98
C PHE A 160 -10.62 -2.55 -1.60
N ILE A 161 -9.89 -1.94 -2.53
CA ILE A 161 -9.23 -0.64 -2.41
C ILE A 161 -9.76 0.23 -3.54
N CYS A 162 -10.46 1.30 -3.18
CA CYS A 162 -11.25 2.09 -4.14
C CYS A 162 -10.84 3.56 -4.11
N GLU A 163 -10.41 4.06 -5.27
CA GLU A 163 -10.03 5.45 -5.46
C GLU A 163 -11.24 6.40 -5.35
N THR A 164 -12.41 6.02 -5.88
CA THR A 164 -13.64 6.82 -5.73
C THR A 164 -14.03 7.01 -4.26
N LEU A 165 -13.90 5.97 -3.44
CA LEU A 165 -14.12 6.07 -2.00
C LEU A 165 -13.09 7.01 -1.36
N ALA A 166 -11.82 6.92 -1.77
CA ALA A 166 -10.75 7.80 -1.32
C ALA A 166 -11.09 9.27 -1.59
N VAL A 167 -11.43 9.60 -2.83
CA VAL A 167 -11.79 10.96 -3.25
C VAL A 167 -12.97 11.49 -2.45
N ASN A 168 -14.02 10.70 -2.26
CA ASN A 168 -15.18 11.11 -1.46
C ASN A 168 -14.82 11.37 0.01
N MET A 169 -14.02 10.50 0.63
CA MET A 169 -13.62 10.69 2.03
C MET A 169 -12.66 11.87 2.21
N LEU A 170 -11.78 12.11 1.23
CA LEU A 170 -10.88 13.26 1.19
C LEU A 170 -11.67 14.57 1.00
N GLN A 171 -12.71 14.56 0.18
CA GLN A 171 -13.60 15.71 0.01
C GLN A 171 -14.35 16.08 1.30
N GLU A 172 -14.91 15.09 2.01
CA GLU A 172 -15.55 15.31 3.31
C GLU A 172 -14.57 15.92 4.34
N LEU A 173 -13.30 15.51 4.29
CA LEU A 173 -12.25 16.07 5.14
C LEU A 173 -11.95 17.54 4.79
N ARG A 174 -11.84 17.88 3.49
CA ARG A 174 -11.64 19.26 3.03
C ARG A 174 -12.76 20.19 3.50
N GLU A 175 -14.00 19.79 3.26
CA GLU A 175 -15.16 20.61 3.65
C GLU A 175 -15.23 20.83 5.17
N SER A 176 -14.87 19.81 5.97
CA SER A 176 -14.76 19.93 7.43
C SER A 176 -13.64 20.89 7.86
N PHE A 177 -12.51 20.89 7.17
CA PHE A 177 -11.41 21.82 7.43
C PHE A 177 -11.76 23.26 7.06
N GLU A 178 -12.36 23.47 5.90
CA GLU A 178 -12.87 24.77 5.47
C GLU A 178 -13.82 25.36 6.51
N ARG A 179 -14.87 24.61 6.91
CA ARG A 179 -15.80 25.06 7.96
C ARG A 179 -15.11 25.37 9.28
N THR A 180 -14.19 24.50 9.69
CA THR A 180 -13.44 24.67 10.95
C THR A 180 -12.58 25.93 10.95
N SER A 181 -11.92 26.24 9.83
CA SER A 181 -11.10 27.44 9.67
C SER A 181 -11.91 28.74 9.70
N LEU A 182 -13.16 28.69 9.25
CA LEU A 182 -14.07 29.85 9.25
C LEU A 182 -14.63 30.13 10.65
N VAL A 183 -14.92 29.08 11.42
CA VAL A 183 -15.66 29.15 12.68
C VAL A 183 -14.75 29.21 13.91
N LEU A 184 -13.66 28.46 13.93
CA LEU A 184 -12.72 28.38 15.05
C LEU A 184 -11.45 29.21 14.78
N ARG A 185 -10.74 29.61 15.84
CA ARG A 185 -9.48 30.37 15.72
C ARG A 185 -8.43 29.90 16.73
N GLY A 186 -7.16 30.12 16.41
CA GLY A 186 -6.03 29.82 17.30
C GLY A 186 -5.99 28.35 17.72
N ALA A 187 -5.71 28.10 19.00
CA ALA A 187 -5.53 26.75 19.54
C ALA A 187 -6.77 25.84 19.38
N ASP A 188 -7.99 26.39 19.39
CA ASP A 188 -9.21 25.59 19.20
C ASP A 188 -9.33 25.05 17.78
N CYS A 189 -8.89 25.82 16.78
CA CYS A 189 -8.82 25.39 15.38
C CYS A 189 -7.79 24.27 15.22
N GLY A 190 -6.58 24.47 15.77
CA GLY A 190 -5.51 23.45 15.71
C GLY A 190 -5.91 22.12 16.34
N ARG A 191 -6.51 22.16 17.54
CA ARG A 191 -7.03 20.95 18.21
C ARG A 191 -8.10 20.23 17.40
N GLN A 192 -9.04 20.98 16.81
CA GLN A 192 -10.10 20.37 16.00
C GLN A 192 -9.54 19.78 14.71
N ALA A 193 -8.65 20.49 14.02
CA ALA A 193 -8.01 20.01 12.80
C ALA A 193 -7.23 18.71 13.05
N LEU A 194 -6.46 18.64 14.15
CA LEU A 194 -5.78 17.41 14.55
C LEU A 194 -6.77 16.26 14.81
N ALA A 195 -7.87 16.52 15.52
CA ALA A 195 -8.87 15.50 15.83
C ALA A 195 -9.54 14.92 14.57
N LEU A 196 -9.89 15.79 13.61
CA LEU A 196 -10.47 15.38 12.32
C LEU A 196 -9.45 14.60 11.46
N TRP A 197 -8.20 15.05 11.42
CA TRP A 197 -7.10 14.35 10.75
C TRP A 197 -6.88 12.94 11.30
N GLN A 198 -6.81 12.81 12.63
CA GLN A 198 -6.63 11.51 13.28
C GLN A 198 -7.83 10.58 13.07
N LEU A 199 -9.06 11.13 13.08
CA LEU A 199 -10.26 10.38 12.76
C LEU A 199 -10.22 9.85 11.32
N PHE A 200 -9.86 10.71 10.36
CA PHE A 200 -9.69 10.31 8.96
C PHE A 200 -8.66 9.20 8.81
N LEU A 201 -7.46 9.33 9.38
CA LEU A 201 -6.43 8.30 9.30
C LEU A 201 -6.88 6.97 9.92
N ASN A 202 -7.57 7.00 11.07
CA ASN A 202 -8.11 5.78 11.66
C ASN A 202 -9.18 5.13 10.76
N LYS A 203 -10.15 5.90 10.25
CA LYS A 203 -11.28 5.36 9.47
C LYS A 203 -10.90 4.96 8.06
N PHE A 204 -10.09 5.77 7.39
CA PHE A 204 -9.72 5.52 6.00
C PHE A 204 -8.49 4.63 5.91
N VAL A 205 -7.37 5.06 6.51
CA VAL A 205 -6.12 4.31 6.35
C VAL A 205 -6.15 3.00 7.13
N LYS A 206 -6.51 3.03 8.42
CA LYS A 206 -6.49 1.82 9.25
C LYS A 206 -7.67 0.89 9.00
N ASP A 207 -8.89 1.41 8.98
CA ASP A 207 -10.07 0.56 8.86
C ASP A 207 -10.35 0.10 7.41
N HIS A 208 -9.98 0.89 6.39
CA HIS A 208 -10.24 0.56 4.99
C HIS A 208 -8.97 0.13 4.21
N LEU A 209 -7.96 0.98 4.07
CA LEU A 209 -6.78 0.65 3.24
C LEU A 209 -5.99 -0.55 3.80
N LEU A 210 -5.64 -0.54 5.09
CA LEU A 210 -4.96 -1.68 5.72
C LEU A 210 -5.82 -2.96 5.65
N TYR A 211 -7.13 -2.83 5.78
CA TYR A 211 -8.03 -3.97 5.65
C TYR A 211 -7.97 -4.58 4.24
N GLY A 212 -8.02 -3.76 3.19
CA GLY A 212 -7.88 -4.18 1.79
C GLY A 212 -6.54 -4.87 1.53
N ILE A 213 -5.43 -4.28 1.99
CA ILE A 213 -4.10 -4.89 1.92
C ILE A 213 -4.07 -6.24 2.64
N HIS A 214 -4.58 -6.33 3.88
CA HIS A 214 -4.63 -7.59 4.61
C HIS A 214 -5.50 -8.65 3.95
N LEU A 215 -6.54 -8.25 3.23
CA LEU A 215 -7.36 -9.16 2.45
C LEU A 215 -6.58 -9.66 1.23
N GLY A 216 -5.91 -8.77 0.51
CA GLY A 216 -5.01 -9.12 -0.59
C GLY A 216 -3.88 -10.06 -0.16
N ILE A 217 -3.29 -9.89 1.02
CA ILE A 217 -2.26 -10.83 1.53
C ILE A 217 -2.84 -12.24 1.73
N LYS A 218 -4.12 -12.36 2.11
CA LYS A 218 -4.79 -13.65 2.31
C LYS A 218 -5.11 -14.36 1.00
N THR A 219 -5.21 -13.64 -0.11
CA THR A 219 -5.42 -14.24 -1.44
C THR A 219 -4.13 -14.81 -2.03
N ILE A 220 -2.96 -14.46 -1.48
CA ILE A 220 -1.68 -15.03 -1.92
C ILE A 220 -1.61 -16.51 -1.50
N PRO A 221 -1.47 -17.44 -2.47
CA PRO A 221 -1.35 -18.87 -2.17
C PRO A 221 -0.24 -19.15 -1.16
N VAL A 222 -0.48 -20.13 -0.29
CA VAL A 222 0.59 -20.65 0.57
C VAL A 222 1.57 -21.38 -0.35
N SER A 223 2.87 -21.21 -0.14
CA SER A 223 3.92 -21.77 -1.03
C SER A 223 3.90 -23.31 -1.19
N GLN A 224 3.09 -24.01 -0.40
CA GLN A 224 2.88 -25.46 -0.47
C GLN A 224 1.67 -25.84 -1.34
N ASP A 225 0.74 -24.92 -1.56
CA ASP A 225 -0.40 -25.13 -2.45
C ASP A 225 0.04 -24.81 -3.88
N LEU A 226 0.35 -25.88 -4.62
CA LEU A 226 0.81 -25.87 -6.00
C LEU A 226 -0.26 -26.47 -6.93
N SER A 227 -1.54 -26.34 -6.54
CA SER A 227 -2.67 -26.84 -7.33
C SER A 227 -2.94 -25.96 -8.55
N HIS A 228 -2.71 -24.65 -8.39
CA HIS A 228 -2.96 -23.65 -9.42
C HIS A 228 -1.80 -22.66 -9.54
N GLU A 229 -1.63 -22.11 -10.74
CA GLU A 229 -0.67 -21.05 -11.00
C GLU A 229 -0.97 -19.81 -10.14
N PRO A 230 0.00 -19.29 -9.35
CA PRO A 230 -0.24 -18.11 -8.53
C PRO A 230 -0.41 -16.86 -9.38
N LYS A 231 -1.56 -16.19 -9.22
CA LYS A 231 -1.89 -14.92 -9.88
C LYS A 231 -1.25 -13.72 -9.17
N GLN A 232 -1.00 -12.64 -9.91
CA GLN A 232 -0.32 -11.42 -9.43
C GLN A 232 -1.27 -10.34 -8.84
N HIS A 233 -2.48 -10.72 -8.43
CA HIS A 233 -3.52 -9.79 -7.98
C HIS A 233 -3.08 -8.87 -6.82
N PHE A 234 -2.28 -9.37 -5.89
CA PHE A 234 -1.81 -8.56 -4.75
C PHE A 234 -1.01 -7.33 -5.20
N LEU A 235 -0.30 -7.39 -6.34
CA LEU A 235 0.47 -6.25 -6.83
C LEU A 235 -0.44 -5.06 -7.20
N ARG A 236 -1.66 -5.33 -7.71
CA ARG A 236 -2.66 -4.29 -7.97
C ARG A 236 -3.10 -3.59 -6.68
N SER A 237 -3.24 -4.33 -5.58
CA SER A 237 -3.52 -3.74 -4.27
C SER A 237 -2.38 -2.81 -3.80
N VAL A 238 -1.13 -3.16 -4.07
CA VAL A 238 0.03 -2.31 -3.77
C VAL A 238 -0.02 -1.03 -4.59
N TYR A 239 -0.20 -1.13 -5.91
CA TYR A 239 -0.32 0.01 -6.81
C TYR A 239 -1.40 1.00 -6.36
N GLN A 240 -2.62 0.52 -6.15
CA GLN A 240 -3.75 1.37 -5.76
C GLN A 240 -3.55 2.00 -4.38
N THR A 241 -2.92 1.29 -3.44
CA THR A 241 -2.63 1.83 -2.11
C THR A 241 -1.64 2.98 -2.19
N ASN A 242 -0.56 2.82 -2.97
CA ASN A 242 0.44 3.88 -3.15
C ASN A 242 -0.19 5.12 -3.80
N ALA A 243 -0.96 4.93 -4.88
CA ALA A 243 -1.65 6.03 -5.56
C ALA A 243 -2.59 6.79 -4.61
N ILE A 244 -3.43 6.08 -3.85
CA ILE A 244 -4.32 6.69 -2.87
C ILE A 244 -3.55 7.38 -1.74
N PHE A 245 -2.45 6.79 -1.27
CA PHE A 245 -1.68 7.38 -0.17
C PHE A 245 -1.00 8.68 -0.60
N HIS A 246 -0.57 8.82 -1.86
CA HIS A 246 -0.12 10.10 -2.39
C HIS A 246 -1.21 11.18 -2.35
N LEU A 247 -2.48 10.84 -2.61
CA LEU A 247 -3.59 11.79 -2.43
C LEU A 247 -3.71 12.24 -0.97
N VAL A 248 -3.53 11.32 -0.02
CA VAL A 248 -3.53 11.61 1.42
C VAL A 248 -2.36 12.54 1.80
N GLU A 249 -1.17 12.34 1.22
CA GLU A 249 -0.01 13.19 1.44
C GLU A 249 -0.19 14.61 0.88
N ASN A 250 -0.83 14.73 -0.29
CA ASN A 250 -1.14 16.01 -0.89
C ASN A 250 -2.11 16.80 -0.01
N ILE A 251 -3.23 16.19 0.42
CA ILE A 251 -4.17 16.85 1.35
C ILE A 251 -3.50 17.25 2.66
N PHE A 252 -2.60 16.41 3.19
CA PHE A 252 -1.87 16.77 4.39
C PHE A 252 -1.04 18.05 4.19
N SER A 253 -0.37 18.17 3.05
CA SER A 253 0.53 19.29 2.77
C SER A 253 -0.23 20.57 2.41
N GLU A 254 -1.34 20.45 1.67
CA GLU A 254 -2.14 21.57 1.16
C GLU A 254 -3.13 22.11 2.19
N GLU A 255 -3.73 21.25 3.02
CA GLU A 255 -4.87 21.63 3.88
C GLU A 255 -4.56 21.47 5.37
N VAL A 256 -3.99 20.33 5.77
CA VAL A 256 -3.78 20.02 7.20
C VAL A 256 -2.64 20.86 7.77
N LEU A 257 -1.51 20.91 7.07
CA LEU A 257 -0.31 21.58 7.56
C LEU A 257 -0.51 23.09 7.73
N PRO A 258 -1.14 23.84 6.79
CA PRO A 258 -1.41 25.26 6.99
C PRO A 258 -2.30 25.56 8.19
N LEU A 259 -3.31 24.72 8.47
CA LEU A 259 -4.20 24.89 9.62
C LEU A 259 -3.52 24.62 10.98
N LEU A 260 -2.42 23.85 10.96
CA LEU A 260 -1.66 23.48 12.15
C LEU A 260 -0.36 24.27 12.30
N SER A 261 0.04 25.06 11.30
CA SER A 261 1.34 25.73 11.29
C SER A 261 1.49 26.65 12.51
N GLY A 262 2.55 26.45 13.28
CA GLY A 262 2.83 27.23 14.49
C GLY A 262 1.98 26.83 15.71
N THR A 263 1.27 25.70 15.65
CA THR A 263 0.52 25.13 16.78
C THR A 263 1.28 23.97 17.44
N ALA A 264 0.95 23.63 18.68
CA ALA A 264 1.54 22.48 19.37
C ALA A 264 1.08 21.13 18.78
N GLU A 265 0.04 21.16 17.95
CA GLU A 265 -0.61 20.01 17.34
C GLU A 265 0.10 19.52 16.06
N GLU A 266 0.90 20.36 15.40
CA GLU A 266 1.60 20.06 14.15
C GLU A 266 2.43 18.78 14.23
N GLY A 267 3.26 18.66 15.27
CA GLY A 267 4.11 17.48 15.49
C GLY A 267 3.32 16.18 15.74
N LYS A 268 2.12 16.29 16.34
CA LYS A 268 1.23 15.13 16.56
C LYS A 268 0.59 14.68 15.23
N ALA A 269 0.20 15.63 14.38
CA ALA A 269 -0.36 15.31 13.06
C ALA A 269 0.67 14.64 12.14
N LEU A 270 1.90 15.14 12.14
CA LEU A 270 3.01 14.56 11.39
C LEU A 270 3.31 13.13 11.86
N ARG A 271 3.34 12.91 13.18
CA ARG A 271 3.54 11.58 13.76
C ARG A 271 2.42 10.61 13.35
N ALA A 272 1.16 11.02 13.45
CA ALA A 272 0.03 10.19 13.07
C ALA A 272 0.07 9.80 11.58
N LYS A 273 0.47 10.72 10.69
CA LYS A 273 0.70 10.44 9.27
C LYS A 273 1.78 9.37 9.09
N LYS A 274 2.93 9.56 9.73
CA LYS A 274 4.08 8.65 9.64
C LYS A 274 3.74 7.25 10.15
N GLU A 275 3.06 7.14 11.30
CA GLU A 275 2.60 5.85 11.84
C GLU A 275 1.66 5.11 10.87
N SER A 276 0.77 5.85 10.20
CA SER A 276 -0.16 5.27 9.22
C SER A 276 0.55 4.82 7.95
N ALA A 277 1.52 5.61 7.46
CA ALA A 277 2.38 5.25 6.33
C ALA A 277 3.18 3.97 6.63
N SER A 278 3.88 3.95 7.76
CA SER A 278 4.72 2.81 8.16
C SER A 278 3.92 1.52 8.35
N ALA A 279 2.68 1.61 8.83
CA ALA A 279 1.80 0.43 8.94
C ALA A 279 1.42 -0.16 7.57
N LEU A 280 1.14 0.70 6.58
CA LEU A 280 0.87 0.28 5.20
C LEU A 280 2.12 -0.33 4.56
N GLU A 281 3.27 0.35 4.67
CA GLU A 281 4.56 -0.12 4.14
C GLU A 281 4.93 -1.49 4.67
N GLU A 282 4.81 -1.70 5.99
CA GLU A 282 5.13 -2.98 6.61
C GLU A 282 4.21 -4.11 6.10
N SER A 283 2.91 -3.83 5.95
CA SER A 283 1.95 -4.79 5.43
C SER A 283 2.21 -5.11 3.95
N ILE A 284 2.51 -4.10 3.13
CA ILE A 284 2.90 -4.25 1.72
C ILE A 284 4.16 -5.09 1.61
N ARG A 285 5.19 -4.79 2.41
CA ARG A 285 6.46 -5.53 2.45
C ARG A 285 6.26 -7.01 2.78
N ILE A 286 5.42 -7.31 3.78
CA ILE A 286 5.04 -8.70 4.11
C ILE A 286 4.37 -9.38 2.92
N GLY A 287 3.42 -8.70 2.28
CA GLY A 287 2.71 -9.21 1.10
C GLY A 287 3.63 -9.49 -0.08
N LEU A 288 4.50 -8.53 -0.45
CA LEU A 288 5.47 -8.69 -1.54
C LEU A 288 6.43 -9.86 -1.28
N LYS A 289 6.95 -9.99 -0.06
CA LYS A 289 7.82 -11.12 0.31
C LYS A 289 7.09 -12.46 0.15
N ARG A 290 5.81 -12.52 0.52
CA ARG A 290 4.97 -13.71 0.36
C ARG A 290 4.67 -14.00 -1.10
N SER A 291 4.36 -12.99 -1.90
CA SER A 291 4.14 -13.10 -3.35
C SER A 291 5.36 -13.67 -4.07
N ILE A 292 6.55 -13.10 -3.86
CA ILE A 292 7.79 -13.61 -4.47
C ILE A 292 8.04 -15.06 -4.05
N LYS A 293 7.77 -15.41 -2.78
CA LYS A 293 7.90 -16.80 -2.31
C LYS A 293 6.93 -17.73 -3.05
N ALA A 294 5.68 -17.35 -3.24
CA ALA A 294 4.70 -18.12 -3.99
C ALA A 294 5.12 -18.30 -5.46
N TYR A 295 5.49 -17.23 -6.15
CA TYR A 295 5.92 -17.27 -7.56
C TYR A 295 7.13 -18.17 -7.76
N THR A 296 8.13 -18.03 -6.90
CA THR A 296 9.37 -18.82 -6.99
C THR A 296 9.16 -20.27 -6.57
N SER A 297 8.24 -20.57 -5.66
CA SER A 297 7.83 -21.94 -5.35
C SER A 297 7.10 -22.61 -6.52
N TRP A 298 6.25 -21.88 -7.25
CA TRP A 298 5.62 -22.40 -8.47
C TRP A 298 6.66 -22.75 -9.53
N ILE A 299 7.63 -21.87 -9.76
CA ILE A 299 8.75 -22.13 -10.69
C ILE A 299 9.54 -23.38 -10.29
N ARG A 300 9.84 -23.56 -9.00
CA ARG A 300 10.48 -24.79 -8.51
C ARG A 300 9.64 -26.03 -8.80
N ALA A 301 8.34 -25.97 -8.59
CA ALA A 301 7.44 -27.08 -8.88
C ALA A 301 7.37 -27.42 -10.38
N LEU A 302 7.55 -26.44 -11.27
CA LEU A 302 7.69 -26.68 -12.71
C LEU A 302 9.01 -27.41 -13.00
N PHE A 303 10.12 -26.94 -12.45
CA PHE A 303 11.43 -27.59 -12.58
C PHE A 303 11.44 -29.02 -12.02
N GLU A 304 10.80 -29.26 -10.88
CA GLU A 304 10.71 -30.59 -10.26
C GLU A 304 10.09 -31.64 -11.21
N LYS A 305 9.15 -31.22 -12.05
CA LYS A 305 8.45 -32.06 -13.04
C LYS A 305 9.23 -32.29 -14.32
N GLN A 306 10.34 -31.56 -14.54
CA GLN A 306 11.16 -31.69 -15.75
C GLN A 306 11.77 -33.08 -15.85
N LYS A 307 11.72 -33.67 -17.05
CA LYS A 307 12.33 -34.97 -17.33
C LYS A 307 13.56 -34.82 -18.22
N TYR A 308 14.51 -35.74 -18.08
CA TYR A 308 15.75 -35.76 -18.88
C TYR A 308 15.48 -35.73 -20.40
N LEU A 309 14.49 -36.50 -20.86
CA LEU A 309 14.13 -36.57 -22.29
C LEU A 309 13.74 -35.20 -22.89
N GLU A 310 13.34 -34.23 -22.08
CA GLU A 310 13.03 -32.89 -22.58
C GLU A 310 14.28 -32.16 -23.10
N PHE A 311 15.47 -32.47 -22.57
CA PHE A 311 16.73 -31.88 -23.04
C PHE A 311 17.20 -32.45 -24.38
N LEU A 312 16.65 -33.60 -24.81
CA LEU A 312 16.98 -34.23 -26.09
C LEU A 312 16.08 -33.74 -27.23
N ALA A 313 15.07 -32.91 -26.95
CA ALA A 313 14.23 -32.32 -27.97
C ALA A 313 15.04 -31.37 -28.87
N HIS A 314 14.58 -31.12 -30.10
CA HIS A 314 15.18 -30.13 -31.00
C HIS A 314 14.91 -28.68 -30.56
N ASP A 315 13.75 -28.44 -29.96
CA ASP A 315 13.33 -27.12 -29.49
C ASP A 315 13.61 -26.92 -27.98
N VAL A 316 13.25 -25.74 -27.49
CA VAL A 316 13.22 -25.39 -26.06
C VAL A 316 12.30 -26.35 -25.30
N SER A 317 12.76 -26.82 -24.14
CA SER A 317 12.02 -27.78 -23.33
C SER A 317 10.62 -27.26 -22.96
N LEU A 318 9.68 -28.19 -22.78
CA LEU A 318 8.32 -27.82 -22.38
C LEU A 318 8.34 -27.12 -21.02
N THR A 319 9.18 -27.59 -20.11
CA THR A 319 9.37 -26.95 -18.80
C THR A 319 9.91 -25.53 -18.93
N ALA A 320 10.94 -25.30 -19.76
CA ALA A 320 11.50 -23.97 -19.97
C ALA A 320 10.48 -23.00 -20.55
N ARG A 321 9.71 -23.42 -21.57
CA ARG A 321 8.62 -22.59 -22.12
C ARG A 321 7.61 -22.17 -21.06
N LYS A 322 7.19 -23.09 -20.19
CA LYS A 322 6.27 -22.79 -19.08
C LYS A 322 6.87 -21.82 -18.07
N VAL A 323 8.11 -22.05 -17.65
CA VAL A 323 8.82 -21.18 -16.69
C VAL A 323 9.02 -19.78 -17.27
N VAL A 324 9.44 -19.66 -18.52
CA VAL A 324 9.65 -18.38 -19.22
C VAL A 324 8.34 -17.63 -19.35
N THR A 325 7.28 -18.28 -19.83
CA THR A 325 5.94 -17.66 -19.96
C THR A 325 5.44 -17.13 -18.61
N TYR A 326 5.53 -17.95 -17.55
CA TYR A 326 5.12 -17.53 -16.21
C TYR A 326 5.99 -16.39 -15.66
N SER A 327 7.29 -16.43 -15.93
CA SER A 327 8.21 -15.39 -15.47
C SER A 327 7.94 -14.06 -16.19
N TRP A 328 7.60 -14.07 -17.48
CA TRP A 328 7.15 -12.88 -18.20
C TRP A 328 5.88 -12.29 -17.60
N ASN A 329 4.89 -13.13 -17.27
CA ASN A 329 3.66 -12.67 -16.60
C ASN A 329 3.99 -11.98 -15.26
N CYS A 330 4.91 -12.56 -14.48
CA CYS A 330 5.39 -11.92 -13.25
C CYS A 330 6.09 -10.58 -13.52
N VAL A 331 7.02 -10.54 -14.48
CA VAL A 331 7.80 -9.34 -14.81
C VAL A 331 6.91 -8.21 -15.31
N ASN A 332 5.98 -8.49 -16.21
CA ASN A 332 5.01 -7.50 -16.70
C ASN A 332 4.19 -6.94 -15.55
N ALA A 333 3.69 -7.80 -14.65
CA ALA A 333 2.96 -7.34 -13.48
C ALA A 333 3.83 -6.50 -12.51
N PHE A 334 5.12 -6.82 -12.35
CA PHE A 334 6.05 -5.97 -11.60
C PHE A 334 6.27 -4.62 -12.27
N GLU A 335 6.33 -4.58 -13.61
CA GLU A 335 6.49 -3.34 -14.36
C GLU A 335 5.29 -2.41 -14.25
N GLU A 336 4.08 -2.98 -14.30
CA GLU A 336 2.82 -2.24 -14.25
C GLU A 336 2.45 -1.77 -12.85
N CYS A 337 2.70 -2.58 -11.82
CA CYS A 337 2.15 -2.36 -10.48
C CYS A 337 3.16 -1.84 -9.45
N LEU A 338 4.46 -1.83 -9.75
CA LEU A 338 5.51 -1.40 -8.83
C LEU A 338 6.34 -0.28 -9.42
N ASP A 339 6.85 0.59 -8.55
CA ASP A 339 7.65 1.75 -8.90
C ASP A 339 8.90 1.87 -8.01
N GLY A 340 9.79 2.79 -8.41
CA GLY A 340 10.97 3.20 -7.63
C GLY A 340 11.82 2.05 -7.09
N LEU A 341 12.14 2.11 -5.79
CA LEU A 341 12.96 1.11 -5.10
C LEU A 341 12.24 -0.22 -4.92
N ASN A 342 10.92 -0.22 -4.74
CA ASN A 342 10.12 -1.44 -4.59
C ASN A 342 10.23 -2.31 -5.84
N LYS A 343 10.07 -1.72 -7.03
CA LYS A 343 10.23 -2.41 -8.31
C LYS A 343 11.60 -3.07 -8.42
N ARG A 344 12.68 -2.30 -8.19
CA ARG A 344 14.07 -2.79 -8.30
C ARG A 344 14.35 -3.94 -7.34
N GLN A 345 13.95 -3.82 -6.08
CA GLN A 345 14.19 -4.86 -5.07
C GLN A 345 13.40 -6.14 -5.36
N VAL A 346 12.13 -6.02 -5.77
CA VAL A 346 11.29 -7.18 -6.12
C VAL A 346 11.83 -7.90 -7.34
N MET A 347 12.18 -7.18 -8.41
CA MET A 347 12.77 -7.76 -9.62
C MET A 347 14.10 -8.46 -9.33
N PHE A 348 14.97 -7.83 -8.54
CA PHE A 348 16.24 -8.42 -8.15
C PHE A 348 16.05 -9.72 -7.34
N GLU A 349 15.20 -9.69 -6.32
CA GLU A 349 14.96 -10.86 -5.45
C GLU A 349 14.27 -12.00 -6.22
N PHE A 350 13.37 -11.68 -7.15
CA PHE A 350 12.76 -12.67 -8.04
C PHE A 350 13.81 -13.34 -8.93
N GLY A 351 14.63 -12.56 -9.63
CA GLY A 351 15.68 -13.08 -10.51
C GLY A 351 16.73 -13.90 -9.77
N ARG A 352 17.14 -13.46 -8.57
CA ARG A 352 18.07 -14.21 -7.70
C ARG A 352 17.51 -15.59 -7.34
N ARG A 353 16.21 -15.67 -7.02
CA ARG A 353 15.55 -16.94 -6.67
C ARG A 353 15.29 -17.83 -7.88
N LEU A 354 14.99 -17.24 -9.04
CA LEU A 354 14.89 -17.94 -10.31
C LEU A 354 16.24 -18.59 -10.66
N HIS A 355 17.34 -17.84 -10.58
CA HIS A 355 18.69 -18.38 -10.77
C HIS A 355 18.97 -19.57 -9.85
N LYS A 356 18.70 -19.43 -8.55
CA LYS A 356 18.88 -20.51 -7.58
C LYS A 356 18.05 -21.74 -7.94
N ALA A 357 16.76 -21.55 -8.26
CA ALA A 357 15.87 -22.65 -8.63
C ALA A 357 16.34 -23.39 -9.89
N LEU A 358 16.82 -22.64 -10.90
CA LEU A 358 17.38 -23.20 -12.12
C LEU A 358 18.66 -23.99 -11.85
N LEU A 359 19.58 -23.45 -11.05
CA LEU A 359 20.83 -24.13 -10.70
C LEU A 359 20.58 -25.42 -9.91
N ASP A 360 19.68 -25.36 -8.92
CA ASP A 360 19.26 -26.54 -8.15
C ASP A 360 18.62 -27.60 -9.07
N ASN A 361 17.90 -27.18 -10.11
CA ASN A 361 17.33 -28.09 -11.10
C ASN A 361 18.39 -28.74 -12.01
N ILE A 362 19.31 -27.97 -12.56
CA ILE A 362 20.40 -28.46 -13.44
C ILE A 362 21.20 -29.55 -12.73
N ARG A 363 21.52 -29.34 -11.45
CA ARG A 363 22.29 -30.29 -10.63
C ARG A 363 21.63 -31.66 -10.43
N ARG A 364 20.33 -31.81 -10.72
CA ARG A 364 19.61 -33.09 -10.61
C ARG A 364 19.92 -34.04 -11.77
N PHE A 365 20.44 -33.54 -12.87
CA PHE A 365 20.66 -34.30 -14.10
C PHE A 365 22.15 -34.55 -14.33
N ARG A 366 22.43 -35.62 -15.07
CA ARG A 366 23.70 -35.78 -15.79
C ARG A 366 23.44 -35.49 -17.26
N PHE A 367 24.40 -34.92 -17.97
CA PHE A 367 24.21 -34.45 -19.34
C PHE A 367 25.14 -35.18 -20.31
N SER A 368 24.54 -35.71 -21.38
CA SER A 368 25.21 -36.02 -22.64
C SER A 368 25.48 -34.73 -23.44
N HIS A 369 26.24 -34.83 -24.54
CA HIS A 369 26.45 -33.70 -25.45
C HIS A 369 25.13 -33.10 -25.94
N ASP A 370 24.20 -33.94 -26.42
CA ASP A 370 22.91 -33.52 -26.95
C ASP A 370 22.01 -32.89 -25.87
N ALA A 371 21.97 -33.50 -24.68
CA ALA A 371 21.23 -32.93 -23.55
C ALA A 371 21.85 -31.60 -23.08
N GLY A 372 23.17 -31.46 -23.14
CA GLY A 372 23.87 -30.21 -22.86
C GLY A 372 23.48 -29.10 -23.85
N LEU A 373 23.38 -29.41 -25.15
CA LEU A 373 22.89 -28.48 -26.17
C LEU A 373 21.44 -28.06 -25.90
N GLY A 374 20.57 -29.00 -25.50
CA GLY A 374 19.20 -28.69 -25.10
C GLY A 374 19.11 -27.77 -23.88
N LEU A 375 19.92 -28.04 -22.85
CA LEU A 375 20.02 -27.15 -21.69
C LEU A 375 20.49 -25.74 -22.09
N LEU A 376 21.46 -25.63 -23.00
CA LEU A 376 21.96 -24.33 -23.44
C LEU A 376 20.88 -23.50 -24.15
N ARG A 377 20.01 -24.14 -24.93
CA ARG A 377 18.83 -23.50 -25.54
C ARG A 377 17.87 -22.99 -24.45
N ASP A 378 17.55 -23.81 -23.45
CA ASP A 378 16.72 -23.40 -22.31
C ASP A 378 17.34 -22.22 -21.53
N VAL A 379 18.65 -22.25 -21.27
CA VAL A 379 19.38 -21.18 -20.56
C VAL A 379 19.34 -19.87 -21.34
N ASN A 380 19.46 -19.91 -22.67
CA ASN A 380 19.31 -18.71 -23.49
C ASN A 380 17.90 -18.11 -23.39
N GLU A 381 16.85 -18.94 -23.37
CA GLU A 381 15.49 -18.46 -23.13
C GLU A 381 15.33 -17.83 -21.74
N TYR A 382 15.88 -18.42 -20.69
CA TYR A 382 15.87 -17.79 -19.36
C TYR A 382 16.60 -16.45 -19.34
N ARG A 383 17.70 -16.30 -20.08
CA ARG A 383 18.44 -15.03 -20.20
C ARG A 383 17.59 -13.90 -20.77
N THR A 384 16.62 -14.20 -21.66
CA THR A 384 15.69 -13.17 -22.18
C THR A 384 14.85 -12.53 -21.07
N VAL A 385 14.35 -13.35 -20.13
CA VAL A 385 13.60 -12.88 -18.95
C VAL A 385 14.50 -12.03 -18.06
N ILE A 386 15.74 -12.47 -17.83
CA ILE A 386 16.69 -11.79 -16.95
C ILE A 386 17.11 -10.43 -17.49
N GLY A 387 17.26 -10.30 -18.82
CA GLY A 387 17.53 -9.01 -19.46
C GLY A 387 16.48 -7.94 -19.12
N ARG A 388 15.22 -8.34 -18.89
CA ARG A 388 14.11 -7.45 -18.51
C ARG A 388 13.97 -7.19 -17.02
N LEU A 389 14.77 -7.82 -16.17
CA LEU A 389 14.84 -7.45 -14.75
C LEU A 389 15.68 -6.20 -14.49
N HIS A 390 16.32 -5.64 -15.53
CA HIS A 390 17.11 -4.40 -15.48
C HIS A 390 18.18 -4.41 -14.38
N SER A 391 18.80 -5.57 -14.14
CA SER A 391 19.82 -5.76 -13.10
C SER A 391 21.11 -6.32 -13.72
N PRO A 392 22.19 -5.52 -13.83
CA PRO A 392 23.47 -5.97 -14.39
C PRO A 392 24.03 -7.20 -13.66
N ILE A 393 23.91 -7.23 -12.33
CA ILE A 393 24.38 -8.36 -11.51
C ILE A 393 23.65 -9.66 -11.89
N LEU A 394 22.35 -9.59 -12.19
CA LEU A 394 21.61 -10.79 -12.60
C LEU A 394 22.02 -11.24 -14.00
N VAL A 395 22.26 -10.29 -14.92
CA VAL A 395 22.78 -10.58 -16.26
C VAL A 395 24.14 -11.30 -16.15
N ASP A 396 25.07 -10.75 -15.39
CA ASP A 396 26.41 -11.34 -15.18
C ASP A 396 26.34 -12.75 -14.60
N VAL A 397 25.43 -12.97 -13.64
CA VAL A 397 25.22 -14.29 -13.02
C VAL A 397 24.69 -15.31 -14.02
N PHE A 398 23.74 -14.92 -14.88
CA PHE A 398 23.22 -15.82 -15.92
C PHE A 398 24.20 -16.03 -17.09
N ASP A 399 25.02 -15.04 -17.41
CA ASP A 399 26.11 -15.19 -18.37
C ASP A 399 27.18 -16.14 -17.84
N THR A 400 27.45 -16.10 -16.53
CA THR A 400 28.30 -17.07 -15.85
C THR A 400 27.70 -18.48 -15.92
N LEU A 401 26.40 -18.62 -15.67
CA LEU A 401 25.70 -19.91 -15.81
C LEU A 401 25.76 -20.44 -17.25
N TYR A 402 25.62 -19.58 -18.25
CA TYR A 402 25.76 -19.95 -19.66
C TYR A 402 27.16 -20.52 -19.96
N LYS A 403 28.21 -19.85 -19.47
CA LYS A 403 29.60 -20.34 -19.60
C LYS A 403 29.80 -21.68 -18.90
N LEU A 404 29.24 -21.87 -17.71
CA LEU A 404 29.27 -23.14 -16.98
C LEU A 404 28.56 -24.26 -17.76
N CYS A 405 27.44 -23.97 -18.43
CA CYS A 405 26.74 -24.95 -19.26
C CYS A 405 27.54 -25.35 -20.50
N ASN A 406 28.37 -24.46 -21.06
CA ASN A 406 29.26 -24.82 -22.17
C ASN A 406 30.27 -25.92 -21.79
N LEU A 407 30.68 -26.02 -20.52
CA LEU A 407 31.52 -27.11 -20.03
C LEU A 407 30.86 -28.48 -20.17
N LEU A 408 29.53 -28.55 -20.30
CA LEU A 408 28.79 -29.80 -20.46
C LEU A 408 28.79 -30.30 -21.92
N ILE A 409 29.13 -29.42 -22.87
CA ILE A 409 28.95 -29.65 -24.31
C ILE A 409 30.29 -29.93 -24.98
N VAL A 410 31.33 -29.21 -24.56
CA VAL A 410 32.66 -29.26 -25.20
C VAL A 410 33.25 -30.66 -25.11
N PRO A 411 33.95 -31.16 -26.15
CA PRO A 411 34.67 -32.45 -26.09
C PRO A 411 35.67 -32.49 -24.92
N ALA A 412 35.83 -33.67 -24.32
CA ALA A 412 36.69 -33.87 -23.14
C ALA A 412 38.12 -33.33 -23.34
N GLU A 413 38.68 -33.51 -24.53
CA GLU A 413 40.03 -33.10 -24.93
C GLU A 413 40.25 -31.58 -24.83
N ASN A 414 39.20 -30.79 -25.10
CA ASN A 414 39.29 -29.33 -25.17
C ASN A 414 38.93 -28.63 -23.85
N LEU A 415 38.49 -29.39 -22.82
CA LEU A 415 38.03 -28.80 -21.57
C LEU A 415 39.13 -28.07 -20.80
N LEU A 416 40.37 -28.57 -20.84
CA LEU A 416 41.49 -27.96 -20.12
C LEU A 416 41.78 -26.55 -20.64
N ASP A 417 41.77 -26.37 -21.95
CA ASP A 417 42.02 -25.08 -22.60
C ASP A 417 40.91 -24.08 -22.28
N ILE A 418 39.65 -24.52 -22.27
CA ILE A 418 38.52 -23.65 -21.90
C ILE A 418 38.60 -23.24 -20.43
N LEU A 419 38.92 -24.17 -19.53
CA LEU A 419 39.08 -23.87 -18.09
C LEU A 419 40.21 -22.89 -17.82
N ARG A 420 41.29 -22.92 -18.62
CA ARG A 420 42.42 -21.99 -18.55
C ARG A 420 42.16 -20.64 -19.25
N GLY A 421 41.15 -20.56 -20.10
CA GLY A 421 40.82 -19.36 -20.86
C GLY A 421 40.28 -18.21 -19.99
N GLU A 422 40.43 -16.98 -20.48
CA GLU A 422 39.96 -15.77 -19.78
C GLU A 422 38.47 -15.81 -19.43
N ALA A 423 37.64 -16.46 -20.25
CA ALA A 423 36.21 -16.57 -20.04
C ALA A 423 35.83 -17.29 -18.73
N MET A 424 36.68 -18.22 -18.27
CA MET A 424 36.50 -19.03 -17.06
C MET A 424 37.31 -18.53 -15.86
N SER A 425 38.22 -17.58 -16.05
CA SER A 425 39.13 -17.04 -15.02
C SER A 425 38.44 -16.45 -13.79
N ARG A 426 37.19 -15.97 -13.94
CA ARG A 426 36.39 -15.37 -12.86
C ARG A 426 35.48 -16.37 -12.14
N ILE A 427 35.49 -17.64 -12.55
CA ILE A 427 34.66 -18.69 -11.98
C ILE A 427 35.51 -19.49 -11.01
N ASP A 428 34.99 -19.68 -9.81
CA ASP A 428 35.65 -20.49 -8.79
C ASP A 428 35.83 -21.95 -9.26
N ALA A 429 37.01 -22.51 -8.99
CA ALA A 429 37.41 -23.83 -9.45
C ALA A 429 36.50 -24.94 -8.90
N HIS A 430 35.97 -24.77 -7.68
CA HIS A 430 35.01 -25.73 -7.11
C HIS A 430 33.68 -25.71 -7.90
N THR A 431 33.18 -24.53 -8.25
CA THR A 431 31.98 -24.39 -9.08
C THR A 431 32.17 -25.00 -10.48
N ALA A 432 33.31 -24.75 -11.12
CA ALA A 432 33.62 -25.36 -12.42
C ALA A 432 33.71 -26.89 -12.31
N ARG A 433 34.36 -27.41 -11.25
CA ARG A 433 34.44 -28.84 -10.95
C ARG A 433 33.06 -29.46 -10.75
N GLU A 434 32.15 -28.81 -10.01
CA GLU A 434 30.77 -29.27 -9.84
C GLU A 434 30.06 -29.44 -11.18
N PHE A 435 30.20 -28.48 -12.10
CA PHE A 435 29.59 -28.58 -13.43
C PHE A 435 30.21 -29.69 -14.28
N VAL A 436 31.53 -29.82 -14.31
CA VAL A 436 32.20 -30.91 -15.04
C VAL A 436 31.74 -32.28 -14.54
N GLN A 437 31.48 -32.42 -13.23
CA GLN A 437 30.92 -33.66 -12.68
C GLN A 437 29.59 -34.02 -13.32
N LEU A 438 28.75 -33.05 -13.69
CA LEU A 438 27.42 -33.29 -14.27
C LEU A 438 27.48 -33.95 -15.65
N ARG A 439 28.64 -34.07 -16.29
CA ARG A 439 28.76 -34.78 -17.57
C ARG A 439 28.61 -36.29 -17.41
N GLU A 440 27.95 -36.95 -18.35
CA GLU A 440 27.82 -38.41 -18.37
C GLU A 440 29.17 -39.11 -18.61
N ASP A 441 30.05 -38.50 -19.40
CA ASP A 441 31.40 -38.99 -19.72
C ASP A 441 32.45 -38.66 -18.64
N CYS A 442 32.05 -38.04 -17.53
CA CYS A 442 32.97 -37.58 -16.49
C CYS A 442 33.78 -38.73 -15.87
N ARG A 443 33.14 -39.88 -15.64
CA ARG A 443 33.78 -41.06 -15.05
C ARG A 443 34.63 -41.82 -16.06
N THR A 444 34.16 -41.93 -17.30
CA THR A 444 34.85 -42.69 -18.36
C THR A 444 36.20 -42.05 -18.71
N HIS A 445 36.26 -40.72 -18.75
CA HIS A 445 37.50 -39.98 -19.06
C HIS A 445 38.28 -39.54 -17.80
N LYS A 446 37.84 -39.93 -16.59
CA LYS A 446 38.46 -39.50 -15.31
C LYS A 446 38.68 -37.98 -15.22
N LEU A 447 37.72 -37.19 -15.75
CA LEU A 447 37.88 -35.74 -15.97
C LEU A 447 38.29 -34.96 -14.72
N LEU A 448 37.79 -35.36 -13.55
CA LEU A 448 38.11 -34.64 -12.30
C LEU A 448 39.58 -34.76 -11.92
N THR A 449 40.20 -35.91 -12.16
CA THR A 449 41.62 -36.14 -11.88
C THR A 449 42.50 -35.40 -12.88
N VAL A 450 42.09 -35.38 -14.15
CA VAL A 450 42.84 -34.74 -15.24
C VAL A 450 42.78 -33.21 -15.16
N LEU A 451 41.59 -32.66 -14.93
CA LEU A 451 41.33 -31.23 -15.00
C LEU A 451 41.53 -30.51 -13.66
N PHE A 452 41.38 -31.22 -12.54
CA PHE A 452 41.45 -30.63 -11.19
C PHE A 452 42.33 -31.47 -10.24
N PRO A 453 43.63 -31.62 -10.54
CA PRO A 453 44.55 -32.47 -9.77
C PRO A 453 44.81 -31.97 -8.33
N GLU A 454 44.66 -30.67 -8.07
CA GLU A 454 45.03 -30.06 -6.78
C GLU A 454 43.93 -30.09 -5.70
N VAL A 455 42.70 -30.53 -6.01
CA VAL A 455 41.59 -30.61 -5.01
C VAL A 455 41.46 -32.03 -4.46
N GLY A 456 42.58 -32.72 -4.31
CA GLY A 456 42.69 -34.11 -3.89
C GLY A 456 43.64 -34.29 -2.72
N LEU A 457 43.24 -33.81 -1.54
CA LEU A 457 43.40 -34.43 -0.20
C LEU A 457 42.55 -33.68 0.81
#